data_AF-A0A8H3QD47-F1
#
_entry.id   AF-A0A8H3QD47-F1
#
_cell.length_a   1.000
_cell.length_b   1.000
_cell.length_c   1.000
_cell.angle_alpha   90.00
_cell.angle_beta   90.00
_cell.angle_gamma   90.00
#
_symmetry.space_group_name_H-M   'P 1'
#
loop_
_entity.id
_entity.type
_entity.pdbx_description
1 polymer ?
#
loop_
_entity_poly.entity_id
_entity_poly.type
_entity_poly.pdbx_seq_one_letter_code
_entity_poly.pdbx_strand_id
1 'polypeptide(L)'
;MNEKDYQKIIENIDKEKKYELNNDRLYKIKKDKRLLVIRSFEFEGLMYMMHDYELSAHFGIKATYNKIREKYYWKGMFKDIELYVKSCDNCQKRGKPIGRNELYPIKVKEPFYQIGIDFVGPLPVTKKGNRYIIVAMDYFTKWPKAKAVKRIMQRW
;
A
#
# COMPACT_ATOMS: atom_id res chain seq x y z
N MET A 1 2.80 -25.78 1.33
CA MET A 1 1.94 -26.97 1.15
C MET A 1 1.92 -27.73 2.47
N ASN A 2 0.76 -28.17 2.94
CA ASN A 2 0.71 -28.93 4.20
C ASN A 2 1.46 -30.27 4.06
N GLU A 3 1.93 -30.82 5.18
CA GLU A 3 2.74 -32.04 5.15
C GLU A 3 1.99 -33.25 4.60
N LYS A 4 0.70 -33.38 4.87
CA LYS A 4 -0.11 -34.51 4.36
C LYS A 4 -0.16 -34.55 2.84
N ASP A 5 -0.44 -33.41 2.21
CA ASP A 5 -0.47 -33.28 0.75
C ASP A 5 0.92 -33.46 0.16
N TYR A 6 1.96 -32.97 0.84
CA TYR A 6 3.35 -33.10 0.41
C TYR A 6 3.78 -34.57 0.40
N GLN A 7 3.54 -35.31 1.50
CA GLN A 7 3.85 -36.74 1.61
C GLN A 7 3.03 -37.58 0.63
N LYS A 8 1.74 -37.28 0.47
CA LYS A 8 0.88 -37.97 -0.50
C LYS A 8 1.43 -37.87 -1.93
N ILE A 9 2.03 -36.74 -2.31
CA ILE A 9 2.67 -36.61 -3.63
C ILE A 9 3.93 -37.47 -3.71
N ILE A 10 4.74 -37.50 -2.65
CA ILE A 10 5.96 -38.34 -2.60
C ILE A 10 5.60 -39.83 -2.71
N GLU A 11 4.60 -40.29 -1.96
CA GLU A 11 4.12 -41.68 -2.00
C GLU A 11 3.58 -42.09 -3.39
N ASN A 12 3.13 -41.11 -4.20
CA ASN A 12 2.57 -41.34 -5.52
C ASN A 12 3.41 -40.71 -6.64
N ILE A 13 4.72 -40.52 -6.42
CA ILE A 13 5.58 -39.75 -7.33
C ILE A 13 5.60 -40.32 -8.75
N ASP A 14 5.57 -41.65 -8.89
CA ASP A 14 5.55 -42.34 -10.20
C ASP A 14 4.31 -42.01 -11.04
N LYS A 15 3.19 -41.71 -10.37
CA LYS A 15 1.93 -41.32 -11.02
C LYS A 15 1.84 -39.81 -11.25
N GLU A 16 2.58 -39.03 -10.47
CA GLU A 16 2.55 -37.58 -10.43
C GLU A 16 3.62 -36.95 -11.32
N LYS A 17 3.54 -37.20 -12.64
CA LYS A 17 4.51 -36.75 -13.67
C LYS A 17 4.84 -35.24 -13.68
N LYS A 18 4.04 -34.42 -13.01
CA LYS A 18 4.25 -32.97 -12.86
C LYS A 18 5.18 -32.61 -11.70
N TYR A 19 5.61 -33.59 -10.91
CA TYR A 19 6.50 -33.43 -9.78
C TYR A 19 7.73 -34.34 -9.92
N GLU A 20 8.82 -33.94 -9.29
CA GLU A 20 10.08 -34.65 -9.23
C GLU A 20 10.63 -34.56 -7.81
N LEU A 21 11.10 -35.68 -7.25
CA LEU A 21 11.79 -35.71 -5.96
C LEU A 21 13.30 -35.68 -6.20
N ASN A 22 14.00 -34.74 -5.58
CA ASN A 22 15.44 -34.59 -5.71
C ASN A 22 16.05 -34.11 -4.38
N ASN A 23 17.01 -34.85 -3.85
CA ASN A 23 17.67 -34.57 -2.55
C ASN A 23 16.64 -34.29 -1.43
N ASP A 24 15.67 -35.18 -1.26
CA ASP A 24 14.58 -35.09 -0.28
C ASP A 24 13.67 -33.85 -0.41
N ARG A 25 13.74 -33.15 -1.54
CA ARG A 25 12.91 -31.98 -1.84
C ARG A 25 12.08 -32.22 -3.08
N LEU A 26 10.81 -31.84 -2.99
CA LEU A 26 9.85 -31.97 -4.06
C LEU A 26 9.94 -30.73 -4.96
N TYR A 27 9.99 -30.95 -6.27
CA TYR A 27 9.99 -29.91 -7.29
C TYR A 27 8.77 -30.10 -8.19
N LYS A 28 8.14 -29.00 -8.58
CA LYS A 28 7.12 -28.98 -9.63
C LYS A 28 7.76 -28.64 -10.96
N ILE A 29 7.53 -29.48 -11.96
CA ILE A 29 8.00 -29.25 -13.33
C ILE A 29 6.96 -28.40 -14.08
N LYS A 30 7.41 -27.29 -14.67
CA LYS A 30 6.58 -26.40 -15.48
C LYS A 30 7.40 -25.78 -16.61
N LYS A 31 7.08 -26.11 -17.87
CA LYS A 31 7.74 -25.56 -19.07
C LYS A 31 9.27 -25.55 -18.93
N ASP A 32 9.82 -26.72 -18.63
CA ASP A 32 11.26 -26.97 -18.41
C ASP A 32 11.92 -26.28 -17.21
N LYS A 33 11.12 -25.63 -16.34
CA LYS A 33 11.60 -25.13 -15.04
C LYS A 33 11.23 -26.07 -13.91
N ARG A 34 12.16 -26.24 -12.97
CA ARG A 34 11.93 -26.88 -11.67
C ARG A 34 11.65 -25.83 -10.62
N LEU A 35 10.45 -25.87 -10.04
CA LEU A 35 10.03 -24.96 -8.96
C LEU A 35 10.04 -25.74 -7.65
N LEU A 36 10.83 -25.31 -6.67
CA LEU A 36 10.85 -25.95 -5.36
C LEU A 36 9.46 -25.87 -4.71
N VAL A 37 8.91 -27.01 -4.30
CA VAL A 37 7.65 -27.07 -3.58
C VAL A 37 7.90 -26.71 -2.12
N ILE A 38 7.32 -25.59 -1.70
CA ILE A 38 7.50 -25.05 -0.35
C ILE A 38 6.52 -25.73 0.60
N ARG A 39 7.04 -26.25 1.72
CA ARG A 39 6.24 -26.80 2.81
C ARG A 39 5.69 -25.67 3.69
N SER A 40 4.61 -25.94 4.43
CA SER A 40 3.92 -24.90 5.21
C SER A 40 4.82 -24.24 6.24
N PHE A 41 5.73 -25.01 6.87
CA PHE A 41 6.66 -24.46 7.86
C PHE A 41 7.81 -23.64 7.25
N GLU A 42 8.09 -23.79 5.95
CA GLU A 42 9.12 -23.02 5.24
C GLU A 42 8.58 -21.66 4.76
N PHE A 43 7.26 -21.47 4.79
CA PHE A 43 6.58 -20.28 4.25
C PHE A 43 7.02 -19.00 4.94
N GLU A 44 7.04 -18.96 6.27
CA GLU A 44 7.39 -17.75 7.02
C GLU A 44 8.83 -17.31 6.75
N GLY A 45 9.78 -18.24 6.75
CA GLY A 45 11.18 -17.95 6.44
C GLY A 45 11.37 -17.45 5.00
N LEU A 46 10.63 -18.02 4.04
CA LEU A 46 10.64 -17.53 2.66
C LEU A 46 10.08 -16.11 2.56
N MET A 47 8.95 -15.84 3.22
CA MET A 47 8.34 -14.52 3.19
C MET A 47 9.20 -13.46 3.89
N TYR A 48 9.85 -13.81 4.99
CA TYR A 48 10.82 -12.94 5.64
C TYR A 48 11.91 -12.51 4.65
N MET A 49 12.56 -13.47 3.98
CA MET A 49 13.63 -13.17 3.02
C MET A 49 13.16 -12.38 1.79
N MET A 50 11.90 -12.57 1.38
CA MET A 50 11.36 -12.00 0.14
C MET A 50 10.63 -10.67 0.33
N HIS A 51 10.19 -10.35 1.55
CA HIS A 51 9.37 -9.17 1.84
C HIS A 51 9.85 -8.34 3.04
N ASP A 52 10.30 -8.97 4.13
CA ASP A 52 10.62 -8.27 5.39
C ASP A 52 12.12 -7.97 5.56
N TYR A 53 12.99 -8.75 4.91
CA TYR A 53 14.44 -8.55 5.00
C TYR A 53 14.81 -7.13 4.55
N GLU A 54 15.79 -6.50 5.19
CA GLU A 54 16.11 -5.09 5.00
C GLU A 54 16.34 -4.71 3.52
N LEU A 55 16.91 -5.62 2.73
CA LEU A 55 17.19 -5.42 1.30
C LEU A 55 16.06 -5.87 0.36
N SER A 56 14.96 -6.40 0.89
CA SER A 56 13.84 -6.94 0.10
C SER A 56 12.80 -5.89 -0.30
N ALA A 57 12.98 -4.63 0.13
CA ALA A 57 12.27 -3.42 -0.29
C ALA A 57 10.74 -3.43 -0.11
N HIS A 58 10.19 -4.34 0.70
CA HIS A 58 8.75 -4.40 1.01
C HIS A 58 7.85 -4.32 -0.23
N PHE A 59 8.21 -5.07 -1.28
CA PHE A 59 7.47 -5.04 -2.54
C PHE A 59 5.98 -5.37 -2.35
N GLY A 60 5.13 -4.72 -3.15
CA GLY A 60 3.69 -4.98 -3.15
C GLY A 60 3.37 -6.39 -3.65
N ILE A 61 2.15 -6.85 -3.34
CA ILE A 61 1.65 -8.23 -3.54
C ILE A 61 2.07 -8.84 -4.89
N LYS A 62 1.79 -8.15 -6.01
CA LYS A 62 2.05 -8.66 -7.37
C LYS A 62 3.55 -8.81 -7.65
N ALA A 63 4.37 -7.87 -7.18
CA ALA A 63 5.81 -7.92 -7.37
C ALA A 63 6.44 -9.04 -6.54
N THR A 64 6.04 -9.18 -5.27
CA THR A 64 6.45 -10.28 -4.39
C THR A 64 6.06 -11.64 -4.96
N TYR A 65 4.82 -11.79 -5.42
CA TYR A 65 4.35 -13.01 -6.08
C TYR A 65 5.17 -13.33 -7.35
N ASN A 66 5.43 -12.33 -8.20
CA ASN A 66 6.19 -12.53 -9.43
C ASN A 66 7.63 -12.98 -9.15
N LYS A 67 8.27 -12.45 -8.10
CA LYS A 67 9.61 -12.88 -7.66
C LYS A 67 9.60 -14.31 -7.14
N ILE A 68 8.63 -14.66 -6.29
CA ILE A 68 8.57 -15.98 -5.65
C ILE A 68 8.24 -17.08 -6.66
N ARG A 69 7.28 -16.85 -7.57
CA ARG A 69 6.79 -17.88 -8.53
C ARG A 69 7.83 -18.34 -9.55
N GLU A 70 8.95 -17.63 -9.68
CA GLU A 70 10.05 -17.99 -10.58
C GLU A 70 10.83 -19.22 -10.10
N LYS A 71 10.89 -19.43 -8.78
CA LYS A 71 11.69 -20.49 -8.15
C LYS A 71 10.89 -21.41 -7.25
N TYR A 72 9.74 -20.97 -6.76
CA TYR A 72 8.98 -21.67 -5.74
C TYR A 72 7.55 -21.93 -6.16
N TYR A 73 6.95 -22.96 -5.58
CA TYR A 73 5.56 -23.32 -5.81
C TYR A 73 4.90 -23.86 -4.54
N TRP A 74 3.65 -23.49 -4.32
CA TRP A 74 2.70 -24.28 -3.53
C TRP A 74 1.28 -23.96 -3.98
N LYS A 75 0.33 -24.85 -3.64
CA LYS A 75 -1.09 -24.62 -3.91
C LYS A 75 -1.56 -23.43 -3.08
N GLY A 76 -2.19 -22.43 -3.71
CA GLY A 76 -2.72 -21.25 -3.02
C GLY A 76 -1.73 -20.08 -2.86
N MET A 77 -0.50 -20.18 -3.38
CA MET A 77 0.58 -19.22 -3.09
C MET A 77 0.24 -17.74 -3.27
N PHE A 78 -0.58 -17.38 -4.26
CA PHE A 78 -0.96 -15.99 -4.46
C PHE A 78 -1.76 -15.44 -3.26
N LYS A 79 -2.73 -16.22 -2.77
CA LYS A 79 -3.58 -15.82 -1.64
C LYS A 79 -2.78 -15.72 -0.34
N ASP A 80 -1.88 -16.67 -0.10
CA ASP A 80 -1.03 -16.65 1.10
C ASP A 80 -0.07 -15.45 1.10
N ILE A 81 0.57 -15.18 -0.04
CA ILE A 81 1.43 -13.99 -0.22
C ILE A 81 0.62 -12.70 -0.06
N GLU A 82 -0.59 -12.65 -0.63
CA GLU A 82 -1.48 -11.51 -0.50
C GLU A 82 -1.82 -11.22 0.97
N LEU A 83 -2.22 -12.24 1.73
CA LEU A 83 -2.53 -12.11 3.14
C LEU A 83 -1.33 -11.62 3.94
N TYR A 84 -0.15 -12.21 3.71
CA TYR A 84 1.08 -11.82 4.40
C TYR A 84 1.47 -10.36 4.16
N VAL A 85 1.48 -9.92 2.90
CA VAL A 85 1.83 -8.54 2.54
C VAL A 85 0.79 -7.55 3.09
N LYS A 86 -0.50 -7.94 3.13
CA LYS A 86 -1.56 -7.14 3.76
C LYS A 86 -1.41 -7.03 5.28
N SER A 87 -0.81 -8.02 5.94
CA SER A 87 -0.53 -7.96 7.39
C SER A 87 0.76 -7.22 7.76
N CYS A 88 1.59 -6.83 6.78
CA CYS A 88 2.86 -6.15 7.06
C CYS A 88 2.64 -4.73 7.62
N ASP A 89 2.97 -4.52 8.89
CA ASP A 89 2.81 -3.24 9.61
C ASP A 89 3.55 -2.07 8.93
N ASN A 90 4.79 -2.29 8.47
CA ASN A 90 5.57 -1.30 7.73
C ASN A 90 4.85 -0.85 6.45
N CYS A 91 4.28 -1.80 5.70
CA CYS A 91 3.52 -1.50 4.50
C CYS A 91 2.20 -0.79 4.80
N GLN A 92 1.48 -1.21 5.85
CA GLN A 92 0.20 -0.59 6.20
C GLN A 92 0.37 0.87 6.67
N LYS A 93 1.43 1.17 7.44
CA LYS A 93 1.72 2.53 7.92
C LYS A 93 2.18 3.48 6.82
N ARG A 94 2.88 2.98 5.80
CA ARG A 94 3.42 3.77 4.68
C ARG A 94 2.54 3.76 3.44
N GLY A 95 1.60 2.83 3.37
CA GLY A 95 0.72 2.63 2.23
C GLY A 95 -0.12 3.87 1.93
N LYS A 96 -0.51 4.03 0.67
CA LYS A 96 -1.49 5.06 0.32
C LYS A 96 -2.80 4.76 1.05
N PRO A 97 -3.48 5.76 1.64
CA PRO A 97 -4.81 5.59 2.21
C PRO A 97 -5.72 4.90 1.20
N ILE A 98 -6.35 3.80 1.60
CA ILE A 98 -7.32 3.09 0.78
C ILE A 98 -8.66 3.78 0.99
N GLY A 99 -9.21 4.34 -0.09
CA GLY A 99 -10.45 5.09 -0.06
C GLY A 99 -10.21 6.60 -0.01
N ARG A 100 -10.96 7.33 -0.84
CA ARG A 100 -11.20 8.75 -0.61
C ARG A 100 -12.52 8.80 0.14
N ASN A 101 -12.56 9.47 1.28
CA ASN A 101 -13.85 9.79 1.89
C ASN A 101 -14.67 10.59 0.87
N GLU A 102 -15.96 10.31 0.77
CA GLU A 102 -16.85 11.12 -0.05
C GLU A 102 -16.78 12.57 0.43
N LEU A 103 -16.55 13.49 -0.51
CA LEU A 103 -16.57 14.91 -0.21
C LEU A 103 -18.03 15.36 -0.20
N TYR A 104 -18.53 15.77 0.96
CA TYR A 104 -19.85 16.37 1.07
C TYR A 104 -19.78 17.88 0.93
N PRO A 105 -20.68 18.51 0.14
CA PRO A 105 -20.76 19.95 0.09
C PRO A 105 -21.19 20.50 1.45
N ILE A 106 -20.63 21.64 1.82
CA ILE A 106 -21.04 22.37 3.02
C ILE A 106 -22.43 22.97 2.75
N LYS A 107 -23.43 22.54 3.53
CA LYS A 107 -24.82 22.98 3.37
C LYS A 107 -25.01 24.35 4.03
N VAL A 108 -25.29 25.36 3.22
CA VAL A 108 -25.58 26.74 3.66
C VAL A 108 -26.90 27.20 3.04
N LYS A 109 -27.74 27.89 3.82
CA LYS A 109 -29.12 28.24 3.40
C LYS A 109 -29.36 29.73 3.22
N GLU A 110 -28.50 30.58 3.76
CA GLU A 110 -28.67 32.03 3.75
C GLU A 110 -27.30 32.74 3.73
N PRO A 111 -27.23 34.00 3.24
CA PRO A 111 -26.03 34.81 3.28
C PRO A 111 -25.47 34.96 4.69
N PHE A 112 -24.15 34.97 4.83
CA PHE A 112 -23.40 35.15 6.08
C PHE A 112 -23.56 34.04 7.12
N TYR A 113 -24.26 32.95 6.79
CA TYR A 113 -24.38 31.77 7.64
C TYR A 113 -23.00 31.13 7.94
N GLN A 114 -22.11 31.09 6.95
CA GLN A 114 -20.75 30.58 7.13
C GLN A 114 -19.76 31.33 6.23
N ILE A 115 -18.64 31.75 6.81
CA ILE A 115 -17.56 32.46 6.12
C ILE A 115 -16.27 31.64 6.23
N GLY A 116 -15.69 31.29 5.08
CA GLY A 116 -14.35 30.72 5.04
C GLY A 116 -13.30 31.81 5.02
N ILE A 117 -12.32 31.73 5.90
CA ILE A 117 -11.19 32.67 5.96
C ILE A 117 -9.92 31.90 5.62
N ASP A 118 -9.13 32.45 4.71
CA ASP A 118 -7.84 31.91 4.29
C ASP A 118 -6.79 33.02 4.19
N PHE A 119 -5.52 32.62 4.19
CA PHE A 119 -4.37 33.50 4.14
C PHE A 119 -3.50 33.15 2.95
N VAL A 120 -3.18 34.15 2.13
CA VAL A 120 -2.21 34.02 1.04
C VAL A 120 -0.90 34.68 1.47
N GLY A 121 0.18 33.92 1.49
CA GLY A 121 1.53 34.45 1.65
C GLY A 121 2.48 33.49 2.39
N PRO A 122 3.71 33.94 2.69
CA PRO A 122 4.21 35.30 2.46
C PRO A 122 4.40 35.66 0.97
N LEU A 123 4.11 36.91 0.61
CA LEU A 123 4.31 37.53 -0.71
C LEU A 123 5.44 38.57 -0.65
N PRO A 124 5.97 39.06 -1.79
CA PRO A 124 6.90 40.18 -1.81
C PRO A 124 6.37 41.39 -1.01
N VAL A 125 7.25 42.01 -0.22
CA VAL A 125 6.87 43.11 0.66
C VAL A 125 6.57 44.35 -0.15
N THR A 126 5.35 44.86 0.00
CA THR A 126 4.97 46.16 -0.59
C THR A 126 5.67 47.32 0.13
N LYS A 127 5.71 48.51 -0.48
CA LYS A 127 6.19 49.75 0.18
C LYS A 127 5.50 50.04 1.52
N LYS A 128 4.25 49.59 1.67
CA LYS A 128 3.47 49.74 2.91
C LYS A 128 3.76 48.66 3.95
N GLY A 129 4.71 47.75 3.70
CA GLY A 129 5.08 46.65 4.59
C GLY A 129 4.14 45.44 4.55
N ASN A 130 3.10 45.45 3.71
CA ASN A 130 2.21 44.29 3.58
C ASN A 130 2.94 43.11 2.94
N ARG A 131 2.69 41.91 3.47
CA ARG A 131 3.32 40.65 3.07
C ARG A 131 2.31 39.50 2.90
N TYR A 132 1.05 39.69 3.30
CA TYR A 132 0.02 38.67 3.20
C TYR A 132 -1.29 39.28 2.72
N ILE A 133 -2.20 38.43 2.24
CA ILE A 133 -3.60 38.78 1.95
C ILE A 133 -4.47 37.89 2.81
N ILE A 134 -5.36 38.47 3.60
CA ILE A 134 -6.45 37.74 4.25
C ILE A 134 -7.62 37.74 3.27
N VAL A 135 -8.17 36.57 2.98
CA VAL A 135 -9.36 36.39 2.14
C VAL A 135 -10.48 35.83 3.00
N ALA A 136 -11.67 36.42 2.91
CA ALA A 136 -12.90 35.94 3.51
C ALA A 136 -13.92 35.72 2.41
N MET A 137 -14.62 34.59 2.41
CA MET A 137 -15.66 34.28 1.43
C MET A 137 -16.92 33.79 2.14
N ASP A 138 -18.04 34.44 1.88
CA ASP A 138 -19.34 33.92 2.28
C ASP A 138 -19.67 32.67 1.46
N TYR A 139 -20.03 31.57 2.13
CA TYR A 139 -20.23 30.28 1.46
C TYR A 139 -21.55 30.19 0.68
N PHE A 140 -22.55 31.00 1.01
CA PHE A 140 -23.83 31.00 0.31
C PHE A 140 -23.77 31.84 -0.97
N THR A 141 -23.47 33.12 -0.84
CA THR A 141 -23.40 34.08 -1.96
C THR A 141 -22.14 33.94 -2.80
N LYS A 142 -21.11 33.25 -2.30
CA LYS A 142 -19.75 33.22 -2.86
C LYS A 142 -19.09 34.60 -2.93
N TRP A 143 -19.58 35.56 -2.15
CA TRP A 143 -19.04 36.92 -2.13
C TRP A 143 -17.67 36.98 -1.44
N PRO A 144 -16.61 37.42 -2.14
CA PRO A 144 -15.28 37.49 -1.57
C PRO A 144 -14.93 38.89 -1.02
N LYS A 145 -14.11 38.91 0.03
CA LYS A 145 -13.43 40.09 0.55
C LYS A 145 -11.97 39.77 0.80
N ALA A 146 -11.09 40.66 0.38
CA ALA A 146 -9.65 40.50 0.59
C ALA A 146 -9.04 41.76 1.21
N LYS A 147 -8.06 41.59 2.10
CA LYS A 147 -7.31 42.70 2.71
C LYS A 147 -5.83 42.37 2.81
N ALA A 148 -4.99 43.28 2.34
CA ALA A 148 -3.54 43.18 2.50
C ALA A 148 -3.14 43.48 3.95
N VAL A 149 -2.29 42.63 4.53
CA VAL A 149 -1.82 42.76 5.92
C VAL A 149 -0.30 42.56 6.02
N LYS A 150 0.29 43.18 7.05
CA LYS A 150 1.73 43.11 7.34
C LYS A 150 2.13 41.80 8.04
N ARG A 151 1.24 41.28 8.88
CA ARG A 151 1.47 40.12 9.75
C ARG A 151 0.22 39.28 9.85
N ILE A 152 0.40 37.96 9.91
CA ILE A 152 -0.62 37.00 10.32
C ILE A 152 -0.19 36.39 11.66
N MET A 153 -1.13 36.10 12.55
CA MET A 153 -0.88 35.31 13.76
C MET A 153 -1.64 34.01 13.61
N GLN A 154 -0.95 32.95 13.21
CA GLN A 154 -1.44 31.59 13.35
C GLN A 154 -0.77 31.01 14.59
N ARG A 155 -1.54 30.76 15.65
CA ARG A 155 -1.14 29.85 16.71
C ARG A 155 -1.68 28.48 16.31
N TRP A 156 -0.78 27.52 16.17
CA TRP A 156 -1.13 26.10 16.15
C TRP A 156 -1.23 25.61 17.59
#